data_AF-A0AA42ZS75-F1
#
_entry.id   AF-A0AA42ZS75-F1
#
_cell.length_a   1.000
_cell.length_b   1.000
_cell.length_c   1.000
_cell.angle_alpha   90.00
_cell.angle_beta   90.00
_cell.angle_gamma   90.00
#
_symmetry.space_group_name_H-M   'P 1'
#
loop_
_entity.id
_entity.type
_entity.pdbx_description
1 polymer ?
#
loop_
_entity_poly.entity_id
_entity_poly.type
_entity_poly.pdbx_seq_one_letter_code
_entity_poly.pdbx_strand_id
1 'polypeptide(L)'
;MSVVTLNRKGLSETDVSVLTALSYKLSAQRLGGACVPAIMDDGERMAAILNPDNEVILFGFGKDRRGYYVFDWEGRPLVEGCSCIDEILAVFA
;
A
#
# COMPACT_ATOMS: atom_id res chain seq x y z
N MET A 1 -2.96 2.12 21.40
CA MET A 1 -2.42 2.13 20.02
C MET A 1 -2.08 0.69 19.66
N SER A 2 -2.92 0.01 18.88
CA SER A 2 -2.70 -1.38 18.55
C SER A 2 -1.78 -1.45 17.34
N VAL A 3 -0.54 -1.89 17.53
CA VAL A 3 0.37 -2.21 16.44
C VAL A 3 -0.09 -3.56 15.89
N VAL A 4 -0.81 -3.54 14.77
CA VAL A 4 -1.23 -4.76 14.09
C VAL A 4 0.01 -5.35 13.41
N THR A 5 0.44 -6.50 13.92
CA THR A 5 1.65 -7.19 13.47
C THR A 5 1.47 -7.63 12.01
N LEU A 6 2.29 -7.07 11.13
CA LEU A 6 2.44 -7.43 9.71
C LEU A 6 2.79 -8.92 9.59
N ASN A 7 2.04 -9.68 8.78
CA ASN A 7 2.49 -11.01 8.36
C ASN A 7 3.28 -10.83 7.07
N ARG A 8 4.57 -11.16 7.16
CA ARG A 8 5.65 -11.03 6.18
C ARG A 8 5.49 -11.91 4.91
N LYS A 9 4.27 -12.33 4.56
CA LYS A 9 4.09 -13.37 3.52
C LYS A 9 4.07 -12.86 2.07
N GLY A 10 3.97 -11.55 1.84
CA GLY A 10 3.99 -10.96 0.50
C GLY A 10 5.05 -9.86 0.34
N LEU A 11 5.03 -8.85 1.21
CA LEU A 11 5.93 -7.70 1.13
C LEU A 11 7.22 -7.90 1.95
N SER A 12 8.35 -7.60 1.34
CA SER A 12 9.68 -7.58 1.95
C SER A 12 9.90 -6.32 2.80
N GLU A 13 10.95 -6.29 3.63
CA GLU A 13 11.32 -5.10 4.41
C GLU A 13 11.70 -3.91 3.51
N THR A 14 12.25 -4.20 2.32
CA THR A 14 12.51 -3.20 1.28
C THR A 14 11.19 -2.61 0.76
N ASP A 15 10.20 -3.45 0.47
CA ASP A 15 8.89 -3.00 0.00
C ASP A 15 8.22 -2.06 1.03
N VAL A 16 8.25 -2.44 2.31
CA VAL A 16 7.70 -1.62 3.40
C VAL A 16 8.41 -0.27 3.50
N SER A 17 9.74 -0.26 3.40
CA SER A 17 10.53 0.97 3.47
C SER A 17 10.20 1.93 2.31
N VAL A 18 10.03 1.38 1.11
CA VAL A 18 9.66 2.11 -0.10
C VAL A 18 8.25 2.68 0.00
N LEU A 19 7.26 1.88 0.42
CA LEU A 19 5.88 2.35 0.60
C LEU A 19 5.75 3.40 1.72
N THR A 20 6.55 3.26 2.77
CA THR A 20 6.64 4.27 3.84
C THR A 20 7.16 5.59 3.29
N ALA A 21 8.24 5.57 2.50
CA ALA A 21 8.77 6.77 1.84
C ALA A 21 7.75 7.40 0.87
N LEU A 22 7.00 6.60 0.12
CA LEU A 22 5.92 7.09 -0.73
C LEU A 22 4.85 7.81 0.10
N SER A 23 4.40 7.23 1.21
CA SER A 23 3.39 7.86 2.07
C SER A 23 3.85 9.21 2.62
N TYR A 24 5.12 9.34 3.00
CA TYR A 24 5.69 10.63 3.40
C TYR A 24 5.70 11.65 2.25
N LYS A 25 6.03 11.23 1.02
CA LYS A 25 5.96 12.09 -0.16
C LYS A 25 4.53 12.58 -0.42
N LEU A 26 3.56 11.67 -0.41
CA LEU A 26 2.14 11.99 -0.62
C LEU A 26 1.60 12.90 0.49
N SER A 27 2.01 12.65 1.74
CA SER A 27 1.65 13.50 2.88
C SER A 27 2.22 14.91 2.78
N ALA A 28 3.48 15.05 2.38
CA ALA A 28 4.09 16.36 2.13
C ALA A 28 3.35 17.17 1.05
N GLN A 29 2.73 16.49 0.08
CA GLN A 29 1.93 17.08 -0.99
C GLN A 29 0.44 17.22 -0.65
N ARG A 30 0.02 16.80 0.55
CA ARG A 30 -1.40 16.70 0.97
C ARG A 30 -2.26 15.82 0.06
N LEU A 31 -1.66 14.84 -0.59
CA LEU A 31 -2.31 13.87 -1.47
C LEU A 31 -2.59 12.52 -0.77
N GLY A 32 -1.99 12.29 0.40
CA GLY A 32 -2.19 11.09 1.20
C GLY A 32 -1.73 11.27 2.65
N GLY A 33 -1.88 10.24 3.46
CA GLY A 33 -1.54 10.20 4.88
C GLY A 33 -0.54 9.09 5.18
N ALA A 34 -0.72 8.42 6.31
CA ALA A 34 0.17 7.36 6.76
C ALA A 34 0.06 6.09 5.90
N CYS A 35 1.19 5.39 5.73
CA CYS A 35 1.21 3.98 5.32
C CYS A 35 0.98 3.09 6.54
N VAL A 36 -0.06 2.25 6.50
CA VAL A 36 -0.44 1.35 7.60
C VAL A 36 -0.64 -0.08 7.11
N PRO A 37 -0.42 -1.10 7.94
CA PRO A 37 -0.87 -2.45 7.63
C PRO A 37 -2.40 -2.53 7.54
N ALA A 38 -2.91 -3.27 6.57
CA ALA A 38 -4.34 -3.57 6.41
C ALA A 38 -4.56 -5.05 6.08
N ILE A 39 -5.78 -5.52 6.34
CA ILE A 39 -6.24 -6.88 6.03
C ILE A 39 -7.53 -6.73 5.22
N MET A 40 -7.60 -7.37 4.06
CA MET A 40 -8.78 -7.42 3.20
C MET A 40 -9.80 -8.44 3.74
N ASP A 41 -11.04 -8.38 3.26
CA ASP A 41 -12.14 -9.24 3.72
C ASP A 41 -11.88 -10.74 3.48
N ASP A 42 -11.07 -11.08 2.47
CA ASP A 42 -10.63 -12.45 2.19
C ASP A 42 -9.46 -12.92 3.07
N GLY A 43 -8.99 -12.06 3.98
CA GLY A 43 -7.88 -12.31 4.89
C GLY A 43 -6.50 -12.00 4.32
N GLU A 44 -6.41 -11.49 3.08
CA GLU A 44 -5.16 -11.05 2.48
C GLU A 44 -4.59 -9.83 3.22
N ARG A 45 -3.25 -9.79 3.37
CA ARG A 45 -2.57 -8.70 4.09
C ARG A 45 -1.86 -7.78 3.12
N MET A 46 -2.05 -6.49 3.32
CA MET A 46 -1.52 -5.44 2.46
C MET A 46 -1.01 -4.25 3.25
N ALA A 47 -0.34 -3.33 2.56
CA ALA A 47 -0.04 -1.99 3.04
C ALA A 47 -1.06 -1.01 2.45
N ALA A 48 -1.68 -0.17 3.27
CA ALA A 48 -2.64 0.82 2.84
C ALA A 48 -2.09 2.24 3.05
N ILE A 49 -2.34 3.13 2.10
CA ILE A 49 -2.09 4.58 2.23
C ILE A 49 -3.41 5.25 2.54
N LEU A 50 -3.46 5.98 3.65
CA LEU A 50 -4.65 6.70 4.09
C LEU A 50 -4.79 8.06 3.41
N ASN A 51 -5.94 8.72 3.59
CA ASN A 51 -6.12 10.14 3.28
C ASN A 51 -5.30 11.01 4.24
N PRO A 52 -5.12 12.32 3.95
CA PRO A 52 -4.33 13.20 4.81
C PRO A 52 -4.78 13.25 6.29
N ASP A 53 -6.07 13.05 6.54
CA ASP A 53 -6.66 13.01 7.89
C ASP A 53 -6.51 11.64 8.59
N ASN A 54 -6.00 10.63 7.90
CA ASN A 54 -5.85 9.24 8.37
C ASN A 54 -7.16 8.54 8.75
N GLU A 55 -8.28 8.95 8.14
CA GLU A 55 -9.62 8.41 8.40
C GLU A 55 -10.04 7.36 7.37
N VAL A 56 -9.54 7.46 6.13
CA VAL A 56 -10.00 6.64 5.00
C VAL A 56 -8.80 6.08 4.25
N ILE A 57 -8.88 4.83 3.78
CA ILE A 57 -7.90 4.24 2.87
C ILE A 57 -8.07 4.87 1.49
N LEU A 58 -7.00 5.39 0.89
CA LEU A 58 -6.99 5.82 -0.50
C LEU A 58 -6.56 4.70 -1.44
N PHE A 59 -5.50 3.97 -1.06
CA PHE A 59 -4.90 2.93 -1.87
C PHE A 59 -4.45 1.74 -1.01
N GLY A 60 -4.58 0.53 -1.54
CA GLY A 60 -4.04 -0.70 -0.97
C GLY A 60 -2.96 -1.28 -1.88
N PHE A 61 -1.84 -1.72 -1.31
CA PHE A 61 -0.68 -2.29 -2.00
C PHE A 61 -0.42 -3.69 -1.48
N GLY A 62 -0.35 -4.65 -2.39
CA GLY A 62 0.00 -6.02 -2.04
C GLY A 62 0.88 -6.67 -3.08
N LYS A 63 1.23 -7.92 -2.78
CA LYS A 63 2.09 -8.75 -3.61
C LYS A 63 1.72 -10.20 -3.47
N ASP A 64 1.46 -10.84 -4.60
CA ASP A 64 1.14 -12.26 -4.69
C ASP A 64 2.14 -13.00 -5.61
N ARG A 65 1.74 -14.17 -6.10
CA ARG A 65 2.56 -14.98 -7.03
C ARG A 65 2.63 -14.40 -8.44
N ARG A 66 1.70 -13.51 -8.81
CA ARG A 66 1.61 -12.88 -10.13
C ARG A 66 2.39 -11.57 -10.18
N GLY A 67 2.65 -10.96 -9.04
CA GLY A 67 3.48 -9.77 -8.92
C GLY A 67 2.95 -8.85 -7.85
N TYR A 68 3.31 -7.58 -7.96
CA TYR A 68 2.72 -6.54 -7.14
C TYR A 68 1.43 -6.02 -7.77
N TYR A 69 0.54 -5.52 -6.92
CA TYR A 69 -0.72 -4.91 -7.34
C TYR A 69 -1.12 -3.73 -6.43
N VAL A 70 -1.99 -2.88 -6.94
CA VAL A 70 -2.59 -1.75 -6.22
C VAL A 70 -4.08 -1.73 -6.45
N PHE A 71 -4.83 -1.49 -5.38
CA PHE A 71 -6.27 -1.24 -5.40
C PHE A 71 -6.60 0.16 -4.91
N ASP A 72 -7.71 0.72 -5.38
CA ASP A 72 -8.31 1.90 -4.78
C ASP A 72 -9.13 1.57 -3.52
N TRP A 73 -9.75 2.59 -2.93
CA TRP A 73 -10.60 2.47 -1.76
C TRP A 73 -11.88 1.63 -1.97
N GLU A 74 -12.29 1.40 -3.23
CA GLU A 74 -13.41 0.52 -3.59
C GLU A 74 -12.95 -0.93 -3.82
N GLY A 75 -11.66 -1.21 -3.66
CA GLY A 75 -11.07 -2.52 -3.94
C GLY A 75 -10.91 -2.81 -5.43
N ARG A 76 -10.95 -1.79 -6.30
CA ARG A 76 -10.77 -1.97 -7.75
C ARG A 76 -9.29 -1.92 -8.10
N PRO A 77 -8.77 -2.86 -8.91
CA PRO A 77 -7.37 -2.86 -9.27
C PRO A 77 -7.05 -1.65 -10.13
N LEU A 78 -6.11 -0.85 -9.67
CA LEU A 78 -5.52 0.25 -10.43
C LEU A 78 -4.37 -0.26 -11.30
N VAL A 79 -3.56 -1.16 -10.74
CA VAL A 79 -2.42 -1.81 -11.43
C VAL A 79 -2.24 -3.22 -10.87
N GLU A 80 -1.93 -4.19 -11.73
CA GLU A 80 -1.68 -5.58 -11.35
C GLU A 80 -0.56 -6.21 -12.19
N GLY A 81 0.10 -7.23 -11.64
CA GLY A 81 1.08 -8.04 -12.37
C GLY A 81 2.44 -7.35 -12.55
N CYS A 82 2.71 -6.29 -11.79
CA CYS A 82 3.99 -5.61 -11.83
C CYS A 82 5.10 -6.51 -11.28
N SER A 83 6.23 -6.55 -11.98
CA SER A 83 7.34 -7.44 -11.63
C SER A 83 8.18 -6.88 -10.48
N CYS A 84 8.17 -5.55 -10.31
CA CYS A 84 8.86 -4.84 -9.25
C CYS A 84 7.98 -3.73 -8.66
N ILE A 85 8.33 -3.28 -7.45
CA ILE A 85 7.60 -2.23 -6.75
C ILE A 85 7.71 -0.87 -7.45
N ASP A 86 8.83 -0.59 -8.14
CA ASP A 86 9.06 0.67 -8.84
C ASP A 86 8.05 0.92 -9.97
N GLU A 87 7.63 -0.13 -10.66
CA GLU A 87 6.58 -0.06 -11.70
C GLU A 87 5.25 0.47 -11.11
N ILE A 88 4.94 0.08 -9.88
CA ILE A 88 3.75 0.57 -9.17
C ILE A 88 3.94 2.02 -8.73
N LEU A 89 5.10 2.37 -8.20
CA LEU A 89 5.37 3.73 -7.74
C LEU A 89 5.28 4.75 -8.88
N ALA A 90 5.60 4.35 -10.10
CA ALA A 90 5.48 5.19 -11.29
C ALA A 90 4.04 5.68 -11.55
N VAL A 91 3.03 4.98 -11.03
CA VAL A 91 1.61 5.41 -11.10
C VAL A 91 1.36 6.64 -10.23
N PHE A 92 2.16 6.82 -9.17
CA PHE A 92 2.05 7.89 -8.18
C PHE A 92 3.10 9.00 -8.35
N ALA A 93 3.86 8.97 -9.46
CA ALA A 93 4.89 9.96 -9.79
C ALA A 93 4.30 11.16 -10.53
#